data_AF-A0A9E5BIX5-F1
#
_entry.id   AF-A0A9E5BIX5-F1
#
_cell.length_a   1.000
_cell.length_b   1.000
_cell.length_c   1.000
_cell.angle_alpha   90.00
_cell.angle_beta   90.00
_cell.angle_gamma   90.00
#
_symmetry.space_group_name_H-M   'P 1'
#
loop_
_entity.id
_entity.type
_entity.pdbx_description
1 polymer ?
#
loop_
_entity_poly.entity_id
_entity_poly.type
_entity_poly.pdbx_seq_one_letter_code
_entity_poly.pdbx_strand_id
1 'polypeptide(L)'
;KNGEVDIVLMVDGLRAKNVQALLNDPTVNLLSFNRAAAYTKNIHYLEELEVPMGGFNIARNFPPNDTKMLSTVTNLLIDDRMHPAIQFLFLMAAQEINGKESFFTKRGEFPAFMNSEFPESPIAQQFHQRGLPVLMDFLPFWVAEFVHRMFFTLLPFFAIAYPIILSLPSYRLRRVQSKLNRIYGELKFFENDLLVSYDPKKLPEYLETLAGMERRALALKVPKRASSDFYTLRSSIDYVRNALNRGDHQILGRESAI
;
A
#
# COMPACT_ATOMS: atom_id res chain seq x y z
N LYS A 1 12.91 23.23 -56.12
CA LYS A 1 13.94 24.26 -56.41
C LYS A 1 14.38 24.25 -57.87
N ASN A 2 14.60 23.09 -58.51
CA ASN A 2 14.92 23.02 -59.94
C ASN A 2 13.72 23.21 -60.90
N GLY A 3 12.52 23.53 -60.38
CA GLY A 3 11.30 23.67 -61.20
C GLY A 3 10.71 22.35 -61.73
N GLU A 4 11.22 21.20 -61.30
CA GLU A 4 10.76 19.88 -61.75
C GLU A 4 9.48 19.39 -61.06
N VAL A 5 9.03 20.08 -60.01
CA VAL A 5 7.88 19.70 -59.20
C VAL A 5 6.98 20.91 -58.97
N ASP A 6 5.72 20.80 -59.37
CA ASP A 6 4.73 21.86 -59.26
C ASP A 6 4.04 21.90 -57.88
N ILE A 7 3.79 20.73 -57.27
CA ILE A 7 3.08 20.61 -55.98
C ILE A 7 3.78 19.57 -55.11
N VAL A 8 3.97 19.92 -53.84
CA VAL A 8 4.46 19.00 -52.79
C VAL A 8 3.43 18.95 -51.68
N LEU A 9 2.98 17.74 -51.34
CA LEU A 9 2.23 17.47 -50.13
C LEU A 9 3.20 16.91 -49.09
N MET A 10 3.25 17.55 -47.92
CA MET A 10 4.18 17.16 -46.85
C MET A 10 3.43 17.12 -45.52
N VAL A 11 3.59 16.01 -44.81
CA VAL A 11 3.04 15.80 -43.47
C VAL A 11 4.22 15.74 -42.51
N ASP A 12 4.54 16.88 -41.91
CA ASP A 12 5.68 17.02 -40.99
C ASP A 12 5.42 18.18 -40.03
N GLY A 13 6.18 18.24 -38.94
CA GLY A 13 6.04 19.29 -37.93
C GLY A 13 6.49 20.66 -38.44
N LEU A 14 5.87 21.73 -37.94
CA LEU A 14 6.20 23.10 -38.32
C LEU A 14 7.69 23.44 -38.19
N ARG A 15 8.39 22.87 -37.21
CA ARG A 15 9.82 23.12 -36.95
C ARG A 15 10.78 22.25 -37.78
N ALA A 16 10.28 21.34 -38.61
CA ALA A 16 11.12 20.48 -39.42
C ALA A 16 11.91 21.28 -40.47
N LYS A 17 13.15 20.88 -40.74
CA LYS A 17 14.10 21.66 -41.57
C LYS A 17 13.61 21.83 -43.00
N ASN A 18 13.03 20.78 -43.58
CA ASN A 18 12.34 20.74 -44.87
C ASN A 18 11.16 21.73 -44.92
N VAL A 19 10.28 21.72 -43.91
CA VAL A 19 9.11 22.62 -43.83
C VAL A 19 9.58 24.07 -43.72
N GLN A 20 10.52 24.34 -42.82
CA GLN A 20 11.09 25.69 -42.67
C GLN A 20 11.80 26.18 -43.94
N ALA A 21 12.49 25.29 -44.66
CA ALA A 21 13.13 25.66 -45.93
C ALA A 21 12.10 26.05 -47.01
N LEU A 22 10.93 25.40 -47.05
CA LEU A 22 9.85 25.73 -47.98
C LEU A 22 9.09 26.99 -47.56
N LEU A 23 8.76 27.14 -46.28
CA LEU A 23 8.06 28.33 -45.77
C LEU A 23 8.89 29.61 -45.97
N ASN A 24 10.21 29.52 -45.86
CA ASN A 24 11.11 30.66 -46.08
C ASN A 24 11.43 30.94 -47.55
N ASP A 25 11.11 30.03 -48.47
CA ASP A 25 11.31 30.24 -49.90
C ASP A 25 10.22 31.18 -50.45
N PRO A 26 10.56 32.37 -50.98
CA PRO A 26 9.57 33.33 -51.48
C PRO A 26 8.89 32.86 -52.78
N THR A 27 9.42 31.84 -53.46
CA THR A 27 8.82 31.28 -54.68
C THR A 27 7.75 30.24 -54.39
N VAL A 28 7.65 29.77 -53.14
CA VAL A 28 6.70 28.74 -52.72
C VAL A 28 5.46 29.39 -52.11
N ASN A 29 4.30 28.97 -52.60
CA ASN A 29 3.01 29.38 -52.06
C ASN A 29 2.34 28.24 -51.31
N LEU A 30 1.59 28.58 -50.27
CA LEU A 30 0.75 27.62 -49.55
C LEU A 30 -0.59 27.47 -50.25
N LEU A 31 -1.01 26.22 -50.44
CA LEU A 31 -2.31 25.90 -51.00
C LEU A 31 -3.33 25.75 -49.87
N SER A 32 -4.46 26.46 -49.97
CA SER A 32 -5.55 26.38 -49.00
C SER A 32 -6.51 25.22 -49.30
N PHE A 33 -6.80 24.40 -48.30
CA PHE A 33 -7.76 23.31 -48.37
C PHE A 33 -9.18 23.82 -48.10
N ASN A 34 -9.87 24.29 -49.15
CA ASN A 34 -11.24 24.83 -49.04
C ASN A 34 -12.24 23.86 -48.40
N ARG A 35 -12.04 22.55 -48.57
CA ARG A 35 -12.91 21.50 -48.03
C ARG A 35 -12.34 20.81 -46.77
N ALA A 36 -11.39 21.44 -46.07
CA ALA A 36 -10.75 20.85 -44.89
C ALA A 36 -11.77 20.27 -43.89
N ALA A 37 -12.77 21.07 -43.50
CA ALA A 37 -13.87 20.65 -42.63
C ALA A 37 -14.65 19.41 -43.14
N ALA A 38 -14.80 19.23 -44.46
CA ALA A 38 -15.49 18.07 -45.00
C ALA A 38 -14.62 16.81 -44.90
N TYR A 39 -13.30 16.94 -45.04
CA TYR A 39 -12.38 15.82 -44.88
C TYR A 39 -12.31 15.35 -43.42
N THR A 40 -12.23 16.25 -42.45
CA THR A 40 -12.16 15.89 -41.02
C THR A 40 -13.43 15.18 -40.52
N LYS A 41 -14.58 15.40 -41.18
CA LYS A 41 -15.82 14.68 -40.87
C LYS A 41 -15.84 13.24 -41.38
N ASN A 42 -15.12 12.93 -42.46
CA ASN A 42 -15.09 11.61 -43.08
C ASN A 42 -13.83 10.81 -42.72
N ILE A 43 -12.76 11.49 -42.32
CA ILE A 43 -11.46 10.91 -41.99
C ILE A 43 -11.08 11.38 -40.60
N HIS A 44 -11.37 10.53 -39.61
CA HIS A 44 -11.36 10.91 -38.19
C HIS A 44 -9.97 11.27 -37.63
N TYR A 45 -8.89 10.78 -38.24
CA TYR A 45 -7.52 11.12 -37.86
C TYR A 45 -7.00 12.42 -38.48
N LEU A 46 -7.84 13.15 -39.23
CA LEU A 46 -7.49 14.47 -39.76
C LEU A 46 -8.07 15.59 -38.91
N GLU A 47 -7.26 16.63 -38.71
CA GLU A 47 -7.66 17.89 -38.11
C GLU A 47 -7.49 19.05 -39.10
N GLU A 48 -8.39 20.03 -38.98
CA GLU A 48 -8.31 21.28 -39.73
C GLU A 48 -7.43 22.24 -38.92
N LEU A 49 -6.37 22.74 -39.55
CA LEU A 49 -5.54 23.81 -39.01
C LEU A 49 -5.80 25.09 -39.77
N GLU A 50 -5.85 26.20 -39.05
CA GLU A 50 -5.97 27.52 -39.64
C GLU A 50 -4.68 28.31 -39.43
N VAL A 51 -4.15 28.87 -40.50
CA VAL A 51 -3.00 29.77 -40.48
C VAL A 51 -3.51 31.17 -40.85
N PRO A 52 -3.50 32.13 -39.92
CA PRO A 52 -3.93 33.48 -40.24
C PRO A 52 -2.94 34.14 -41.22
N MET A 53 -3.42 35.13 -41.96
CA MET A 53 -2.61 36.01 -42.79
C MET A 53 -1.38 36.52 -42.02
N GLY A 54 -0.20 36.37 -42.61
CA GLY A 54 1.07 36.74 -41.99
C GLY A 54 1.54 35.81 -40.86
N GLY A 55 0.83 34.71 -40.56
CA GLY A 55 1.08 33.83 -39.42
C GLY A 55 2.48 33.18 -39.42
N PHE A 56 3.04 32.88 -40.58
CA PHE A 56 4.40 32.31 -40.67
C PHE A 56 5.48 33.38 -40.80
N ASN A 57 5.19 34.51 -41.44
CA ASN A 57 6.11 35.64 -41.52
C ASN A 57 5.34 36.96 -41.70
N ILE A 58 5.35 37.80 -40.66
CA ILE A 58 4.64 39.09 -40.65
C ILE A 58 5.27 40.08 -41.63
N ALA A 59 6.61 40.15 -41.70
CA ALA A 59 7.32 41.10 -42.57
C ALA A 59 7.09 40.81 -44.06
N ARG A 60 7.02 39.53 -44.44
CA ARG A 60 6.67 39.08 -45.80
C ARG A 60 5.16 39.04 -46.04
N ASN A 61 4.35 39.17 -44.98
CA ASN A 61 2.92 38.88 -44.99
C ASN A 61 2.62 37.48 -45.59
N PHE A 62 3.18 36.44 -44.98
CA PHE A 62 3.03 35.06 -45.44
C PHE A 62 2.36 34.16 -44.37
N PRO A 63 1.30 33.42 -44.71
CA PRO A 63 0.60 33.43 -46.00
C PRO A 63 -0.12 34.77 -46.27
N PRO A 64 -0.40 35.12 -47.54
CA PRO A 64 -1.02 36.40 -47.88
C PRO A 64 -2.50 36.52 -47.49
N ASN A 65 -3.17 35.39 -47.24
CA ASN A 65 -4.55 35.29 -46.76
C ASN A 65 -4.65 34.16 -45.74
N ASP A 66 -5.73 34.15 -44.96
CA ASP A 66 -6.06 33.04 -44.08
C ASP A 66 -6.13 31.73 -44.87
N THR A 67 -5.32 30.76 -44.43
CA THR A 67 -5.10 29.51 -45.16
C THR A 67 -5.51 28.34 -44.30
N LYS A 68 -6.36 27.48 -44.87
CA LYS A 68 -6.78 26.23 -44.23
C LYS A 68 -5.86 25.11 -44.63
N MET A 69 -5.40 24.34 -43.66
CA MET A 69 -4.53 23.20 -43.84
C MET A 69 -5.15 21.95 -43.20
N LEU A 70 -4.70 20.79 -43.65
CA LEU A 70 -5.03 19.52 -43.02
C LEU A 70 -3.79 19.02 -42.28
N SER A 71 -4.00 18.53 -41.06
CA SER A 71 -2.99 17.87 -40.25
C SER A 71 -3.46 16.47 -39.87
N THR A 72 -2.50 15.59 -39.59
CA THR A 72 -2.78 14.29 -38.98
C THR A 72 -2.54 14.36 -37.49
N VAL A 73 -3.41 13.72 -36.69
CA VAL A 73 -3.18 13.58 -35.25
C VAL A 73 -2.09 12.53 -35.01
N THR A 74 -1.16 12.80 -34.09
CA THR A 74 -0.14 11.82 -33.69
C THR A 74 -0.62 11.05 -32.47
N ASN A 75 -0.74 9.73 -32.61
CA ASN A 75 -1.19 8.85 -31.53
C ASN A 75 -0.01 8.32 -30.71
N LEU A 76 -0.11 8.39 -29.38
CA LEU A 76 0.79 7.71 -28.46
C LEU A 76 0.19 6.35 -28.09
N LEU A 77 0.75 5.28 -28.65
CA LEU A 77 0.29 3.91 -28.42
C LEU A 77 1.16 3.20 -27.39
N ILE A 78 0.52 2.34 -26.60
CA ILE A 78 1.16 1.47 -25.62
C ILE A 78 0.70 0.03 -25.83
N ASP A 79 1.50 -0.92 -25.37
CA ASP A 79 1.11 -2.32 -25.28
C ASP A 79 0.09 -2.51 -24.13
N ASP A 80 -0.91 -3.35 -24.32
CA ASP A 80 -1.98 -3.62 -23.35
C ASP A 80 -1.45 -4.30 -22.06
N ARG A 81 -0.29 -4.95 -22.13
CA ARG A 81 0.39 -5.55 -20.98
C ARG A 81 1.32 -4.57 -20.26
N MET A 82 1.45 -3.33 -20.73
CA MET A 82 2.30 -2.33 -20.08
C MET A 82 1.81 -2.04 -18.67
N HIS A 83 2.72 -2.10 -17.70
CA HIS A 83 2.37 -1.87 -16.30
C HIS A 83 1.76 -0.46 -16.12
N PRO A 84 0.62 -0.30 -15.40
CA PRO A 84 -0.09 0.98 -15.25
C PRO A 84 0.78 2.16 -14.81
N ALA A 85 1.72 1.90 -13.90
CA ALA A 85 2.78 2.84 -13.48
C ALA A 85 3.50 3.52 -14.64
N ILE A 86 3.94 2.72 -15.62
CA ILE A 86 4.74 3.16 -16.75
C ILE A 86 3.86 3.97 -17.70
N GLN A 87 2.61 3.56 -17.87
CA GLN A 87 1.63 4.33 -18.66
C GLN A 87 1.46 5.75 -18.10
N PHE A 88 1.35 5.89 -16.77
CA PHE A 88 1.33 7.21 -16.12
C PHE A 88 2.61 8.01 -16.37
N LEU A 89 3.80 7.39 -16.26
CA LEU A 89 5.06 8.06 -16.56
C LEU A 89 5.12 8.56 -18.01
N PHE A 90 4.62 7.77 -18.96
CA PHE A 90 4.52 8.18 -20.38
C PHE A 90 3.58 9.37 -20.56
N LEU A 91 2.42 9.37 -19.90
CA LEU A 91 1.47 10.49 -19.97
C LEU A 91 2.06 11.78 -19.37
N MET A 92 2.75 11.68 -18.24
CA MET A 92 3.45 12.82 -17.64
C MET A 92 4.55 13.36 -18.55
N ALA A 93 5.37 12.48 -19.14
CA ALA A 93 6.41 12.89 -20.08
C ALA A 93 5.81 13.52 -21.34
N ALA A 94 4.72 12.97 -21.85
CA ALA A 94 4.00 13.51 -22.99
C ALA A 94 3.43 14.91 -22.69
N GLN A 95 2.90 15.14 -21.49
CA GLN A 95 2.41 16.45 -21.07
C GLN A 95 3.56 17.46 -20.93
N GLU A 96 4.71 17.07 -20.38
CA GLU A 96 5.86 17.95 -20.23
C GLU A 96 6.50 18.34 -21.57
N ILE A 97 6.53 17.41 -22.53
CA ILE A 97 7.13 17.63 -23.85
C ILE A 97 6.15 18.35 -24.78
N ASN A 98 4.90 17.87 -24.87
CA ASN A 98 3.91 18.31 -25.87
C ASN A 98 2.81 19.22 -25.31
N GLY A 99 2.67 19.34 -23.99
CA GLY A 99 1.68 20.23 -23.37
C GLY A 99 2.09 21.71 -23.33
N LYS A 100 3.29 22.02 -23.83
CA LYS A 100 3.77 23.40 -24.04
C LYS A 100 3.03 24.02 -25.22
N GLU A 101 2.78 25.32 -25.12
CA GLU A 101 2.15 26.08 -26.19
C GLU A 101 2.99 26.04 -27.47
N SER A 102 2.34 25.86 -28.61
CA SER A 102 2.93 25.91 -29.93
C SER A 102 2.08 26.75 -30.87
N PHE A 103 2.53 26.96 -32.11
CA PHE A 103 1.80 27.79 -33.08
C PHE A 103 0.36 27.30 -33.32
N PHE A 104 0.15 25.98 -33.32
CA PHE A 104 -1.15 25.36 -33.59
C PHE A 104 -1.85 24.83 -32.34
N THR A 105 -1.22 24.89 -31.17
CA THR A 105 -1.70 24.21 -29.96
C THR A 105 -1.60 25.11 -28.74
N LYS A 106 -2.67 25.16 -27.95
CA LYS A 106 -2.73 25.91 -26.70
C LYS A 106 -2.04 25.14 -25.58
N ARG A 107 -1.60 25.87 -24.55
CA ARG A 107 -1.03 25.26 -23.34
C ARG A 107 -2.04 24.31 -22.68
N GLY A 108 -1.60 23.09 -22.39
CA GLY A 108 -2.43 22.07 -21.74
C GLY A 108 -3.47 21.42 -22.66
N GLU A 109 -3.43 21.70 -23.96
CA GLU A 109 -4.28 21.03 -24.94
C GLU A 109 -3.83 19.58 -25.19
N PHE A 110 -2.53 19.28 -25.04
CA PHE A 110 -1.98 17.93 -25.19
C PHE A 110 -1.28 17.42 -23.92
N PRO A 111 -1.25 16.10 -23.68
CA PRO A 111 -1.95 15.05 -24.42
C PRO A 111 -3.47 15.10 -24.20
N ALA A 112 -4.24 15.04 -25.29
CA ALA A 112 -5.69 14.96 -25.26
C ALA A 112 -6.18 13.73 -26.01
N PHE A 113 -7.36 13.26 -25.61
CA PHE A 113 -8.06 12.22 -26.33
C PHE A 113 -8.97 12.86 -27.38
N MET A 114 -8.46 12.96 -28.62
CA MET A 114 -9.19 13.49 -29.76
C MET A 114 -9.23 12.43 -30.85
N ASN A 115 -10.44 11.96 -31.19
CA ASN A 115 -10.73 11.17 -32.41
C ASN A 115 -9.75 10.01 -32.69
N SER A 116 -9.36 9.27 -31.65
CA SER A 116 -8.49 8.09 -31.80
C SER A 116 -9.27 6.90 -32.34
N GLU A 117 -8.71 6.21 -33.33
CA GLU A 117 -9.22 4.92 -33.83
C GLU A 117 -8.99 3.77 -32.83
N PHE A 118 -8.19 4.01 -31.79
CA PHE A 118 -7.79 3.02 -30.78
C PHE A 118 -8.54 3.20 -29.46
N PRO A 119 -8.83 2.10 -28.75
CA PRO A 119 -9.49 2.14 -27.45
C PRO A 119 -8.60 2.83 -26.40
N GLU A 120 -9.25 3.51 -25.46
CA GLU A 120 -8.58 4.19 -24.37
C GLU A 120 -8.09 3.23 -23.29
N SER A 121 -6.87 3.45 -22.81
CA SER A 121 -6.44 2.82 -21.56
C SER A 121 -7.23 3.39 -20.38
N PRO A 122 -7.67 2.56 -19.42
CA PRO A 122 -8.28 3.03 -18.17
C PRO A 122 -7.42 4.06 -17.43
N ILE A 123 -6.09 3.96 -17.58
CA ILE A 123 -5.14 4.89 -16.98
C ILE A 123 -5.17 6.27 -17.66
N ALA A 124 -5.28 6.30 -18.99
CA ALA A 124 -5.41 7.55 -19.74
C ALA A 124 -6.73 8.27 -19.39
N GLN A 125 -7.83 7.51 -19.27
CA GLN A 125 -9.11 8.05 -18.79
C GLN A 125 -9.00 8.66 -17.41
N GLN A 126 -8.38 7.93 -16.48
CA GLN A 126 -8.18 8.41 -15.12
C GLN A 126 -7.33 9.68 -15.09
N PHE A 127 -6.24 9.71 -15.85
CA PHE A 127 -5.36 10.87 -15.94
C PHE A 127 -6.08 12.11 -16.48
N HIS A 128 -6.91 11.94 -17.52
CA HIS A 128 -7.68 13.07 -18.08
C HIS A 128 -8.79 13.56 -17.15
N GLN A 129 -9.51 12.67 -16.48
CA GLN A 129 -10.65 13.04 -15.61
C GLN A 129 -10.22 13.56 -14.24
N ARG A 130 -9.21 12.94 -13.63
CA ARG A 130 -8.82 13.17 -12.23
C ARG A 130 -7.46 13.84 -12.08
N GLY A 131 -6.69 13.99 -13.17
CA GLY A 131 -5.32 14.46 -13.11
C GLY A 131 -4.38 13.46 -12.46
N LEU A 132 -3.26 13.96 -11.95
CA LEU A 132 -2.30 13.16 -11.19
C LEU A 132 -2.95 12.64 -9.90
N PRO A 133 -2.77 11.36 -9.53
CA PRO A 133 -3.20 10.87 -8.23
C PRO A 133 -2.55 11.72 -7.13
N VAL A 134 -3.34 12.25 -6.20
CA VAL A 134 -2.93 13.22 -5.14
C VAL A 134 -1.69 12.78 -4.34
N LEU A 135 -1.39 11.49 -4.29
CA LEU A 135 -0.16 10.96 -3.68
C LEU A 135 1.13 11.33 -4.46
N MET A 136 1.05 11.63 -5.75
CA MET A 136 2.19 11.99 -6.61
C MET A 136 2.61 13.46 -6.47
N ASP A 137 1.77 14.34 -5.91
CA ASP A 137 2.13 15.74 -5.69
C ASP A 137 3.11 15.93 -4.51
N PHE A 138 3.20 14.95 -3.61
CA PHE A 138 4.03 15.04 -2.39
C PHE A 138 5.09 13.94 -2.27
N LEU A 139 4.96 12.83 -2.99
CA LEU A 139 5.87 11.68 -2.90
C LEU A 139 6.33 11.19 -4.28
N PRO A 140 7.61 10.81 -4.44
CA PRO A 140 8.09 10.14 -5.64
C PRO A 140 7.23 8.91 -5.96
N PHE A 141 7.01 8.65 -7.26
CA PHE A 141 6.17 7.54 -7.75
C PHE A 141 6.43 6.21 -7.02
N TRP A 142 7.70 5.85 -6.78
CA TRP A 142 8.03 4.59 -6.12
C TRP A 142 7.44 4.51 -4.71
N VAL A 143 7.35 5.63 -3.98
CA VAL A 143 6.95 5.62 -2.56
C VAL A 143 5.43 5.48 -2.47
N ALA A 144 4.71 6.22 -3.32
CA ALA A 144 3.26 6.15 -3.36
C ALA A 144 2.78 4.73 -3.66
N GLU A 145 3.35 4.09 -4.69
CA GLU A 145 2.98 2.74 -5.08
C GLU A 145 3.41 1.69 -4.04
N PHE A 146 4.59 1.87 -3.44
CA PHE A 146 5.08 0.99 -2.38
C PHE A 146 4.17 1.04 -1.14
N VAL A 147 3.80 2.23 -0.66
CA VAL A 147 2.95 2.39 0.53
C VAL A 147 1.55 1.85 0.26
N HIS A 148 0.96 2.16 -0.90
CA HIS A 148 -0.37 1.68 -1.26
C HIS A 148 -0.42 0.15 -1.25
N ARG A 149 0.53 -0.51 -1.92
CA ARG A 149 0.59 -1.98 -1.96
C ARG A 149 0.96 -2.60 -0.62
N MET A 150 1.85 -1.97 0.13
CA MET A 150 2.29 -2.45 1.44
C MET A 150 1.14 -2.43 2.45
N PHE A 151 0.26 -1.43 2.42
CA PHE A 151 -0.90 -1.38 3.30
C PHE A 151 -1.84 -2.57 3.07
N PHE A 152 -2.26 -2.83 1.82
CA PHE A 152 -3.14 -3.97 1.51
C PHE A 152 -2.48 -5.33 1.74
N THR A 153 -1.18 -5.43 1.46
CA THR A 153 -0.43 -6.69 1.62
C THR A 153 -0.18 -7.00 3.09
N LEU A 154 0.15 -6.00 3.92
CA LEU A 154 0.43 -6.20 5.34
C LEU A 154 -0.82 -6.23 6.22
N LEU A 155 -1.96 -5.69 5.75
CA LEU A 155 -3.23 -5.73 6.48
C LEU A 155 -3.59 -7.13 7.03
N PRO A 156 -3.58 -8.22 6.23
CA PRO A 156 -3.86 -9.56 6.75
C PRO A 156 -2.82 -10.02 7.78
N PHE A 157 -1.55 -9.65 7.62
CA PHE A 157 -0.51 -9.97 8.60
C PHE A 157 -0.75 -9.26 9.92
N PHE A 158 -1.15 -7.97 9.90
CA PHE A 158 -1.50 -7.25 11.12
C PHE A 158 -2.76 -7.80 11.78
N ALA A 159 -3.76 -8.23 11.00
CA ALA A 159 -4.98 -8.85 11.51
C ALA A 159 -4.68 -10.14 12.29
N ILE A 160 -3.66 -10.91 11.88
CA ILE A 160 -3.21 -12.12 12.56
C ILE A 160 -2.22 -11.81 13.69
N ALA A 161 -1.30 -10.86 13.49
CA ALA A 161 -0.29 -10.50 14.48
C ALA A 161 -0.91 -9.86 15.72
N TYR A 162 -1.96 -9.05 15.56
CA TYR A 162 -2.65 -8.36 16.65
C TYR A 162 -3.15 -9.31 17.76
N PRO A 163 -3.96 -10.36 17.49
CA PRO A 163 -4.39 -11.29 18.53
C PRO A 163 -3.22 -12.09 19.12
N ILE A 164 -2.19 -12.41 18.34
CA ILE A 164 -1.01 -13.13 18.83
C ILE A 164 -0.26 -12.29 19.86
N ILE A 165 -0.01 -11.02 19.58
CA ILE A 165 0.69 -10.11 20.51
C ILE A 165 -0.11 -9.93 21.81
N LEU A 166 -1.44 -9.79 21.70
CA LEU A 166 -2.33 -9.69 22.85
C LEU A 166 -2.40 -10.97 23.69
N SER A 167 -2.12 -12.13 23.10
CA SER A 167 -2.13 -13.42 23.82
C SER A 167 -0.86 -13.69 24.63
N LEU A 168 0.23 -12.93 24.44
CA LEU A 168 1.50 -13.15 25.14
C LEU A 168 1.41 -13.01 26.67
N PRO A 169 0.75 -11.97 27.24
CA PRO A 169 0.62 -11.83 28.69
C PRO A 169 -0.24 -12.93 29.32
N SER A 170 -1.30 -13.37 28.64
CA SER A 170 -2.21 -14.42 29.15
C SER A 170 -1.54 -15.79 29.13
N TYR A 171 -0.71 -16.09 28.14
CA TYR A 171 0.07 -17.32 28.08
C TYR A 171 1.04 -17.46 29.27
N ARG A 172 1.78 -16.38 29.60
CA ARG A 172 2.69 -16.38 30.75
C ARG A 172 1.96 -16.60 32.08
N LEU A 173 0.79 -15.99 32.24
CA LEU A 173 -0.05 -16.15 33.43
C LEU A 173 -0.54 -17.59 33.59
N ARG A 174 -1.08 -18.19 32.52
CA ARG A 174 -1.54 -19.60 32.51
C ARG A 174 -0.44 -20.56 32.91
N ARG A 175 0.78 -20.37 32.40
CA ARG A 175 1.94 -21.22 32.73
C ARG A 175 2.29 -21.18 34.22
N VAL A 176 2.20 -20.02 34.87
CA VAL A 176 2.44 -19.90 36.32
C VAL A 176 1.32 -20.54 37.12
N GLN A 177 0.06 -20.28 36.75
CA GLN A 177 -1.11 -20.88 37.42
C GLN A 177 -1.12 -22.41 37.33
N SER A 178 -0.79 -23.00 36.17
CA SER A 178 -0.68 -24.45 36.05
C SER A 178 0.38 -25.05 36.98
N LYS A 179 1.50 -24.35 37.20
CA LYS A 179 2.54 -24.81 38.14
C LYS A 179 2.11 -24.66 39.59
N LEU A 180 1.45 -23.56 39.96
CA LEU A 180 0.87 -23.38 41.30
C LEU A 180 -0.18 -24.46 41.61
N ASN A 181 -1.09 -24.74 40.66
CA ASN A 181 -2.11 -25.78 40.81
C ASN A 181 -1.51 -27.17 40.94
N ARG A 182 -0.37 -27.44 40.27
CA ARG A 182 0.35 -28.71 40.42
C ARG A 182 0.86 -28.88 41.86
N ILE A 183 1.47 -27.85 42.44
CA ILE A 183 1.96 -27.88 43.83
C ILE A 183 0.78 -27.98 44.82
N TYR A 184 -0.31 -27.26 44.55
CA TYR A 184 -1.54 -27.36 45.34
C TYR A 184 -2.12 -28.79 45.33
N GLY A 185 -2.13 -29.43 44.16
CA GLY A 185 -2.53 -30.84 44.04
C GLY A 185 -1.62 -31.77 44.84
N GLU A 186 -0.30 -31.58 44.77
CA GLU A 186 0.67 -32.33 45.58
C GLU A 186 0.44 -32.15 47.09
N LEU A 187 0.14 -30.93 47.55
CA LEU A 187 -0.22 -30.64 48.94
C LEU A 187 -1.50 -31.37 49.35
N LYS A 188 -2.54 -31.34 48.51
CA LYS A 188 -3.82 -32.03 48.80
C LYS A 188 -3.66 -33.55 48.86
N PHE A 189 -2.84 -34.13 47.98
CA PHE A 189 -2.50 -35.56 48.06
C PHE A 189 -1.76 -35.89 49.35
N PHE A 190 -0.81 -35.05 49.73
CA PHE A 190 -0.05 -35.20 50.97
C PHE A 190 -0.92 -35.08 52.23
N GLU A 191 -1.83 -34.11 52.26
CA GLU A 191 -2.81 -33.95 53.33
C GLU A 191 -3.71 -35.19 53.49
N ASN A 192 -4.19 -35.75 52.38
CA ASN A 192 -5.01 -36.96 52.41
C ASN A 192 -4.21 -38.20 52.86
N ASP A 193 -2.94 -38.32 52.46
CA ASP A 193 -2.06 -39.39 52.92
C ASP A 193 -1.80 -39.31 54.43
N LEU A 194 -1.63 -38.09 54.96
CA LEU A 194 -1.51 -37.82 56.39
C LEU A 194 -2.79 -38.16 57.17
N LEU A 195 -3.98 -38.07 56.56
CA LEU A 195 -5.23 -38.49 57.21
C LEU A 195 -5.33 -40.01 57.36
N VAL A 196 -4.76 -40.78 56.44
CA VAL A 196 -4.88 -42.24 56.40
C VAL A 196 -3.73 -42.95 57.12
N SER A 197 -2.50 -42.42 57.00
CA SER A 197 -1.27 -43.12 57.41
C SER A 197 -0.31 -42.24 58.23
N TYR A 198 -0.82 -41.52 59.23
CA TYR A 198 0.01 -40.66 60.08
C TYR A 198 0.93 -41.46 61.02
N ASP A 199 2.24 -41.28 60.88
CA ASP A 199 3.24 -41.80 61.82
C ASP A 199 3.95 -40.63 62.55
N PRO A 200 3.78 -40.50 63.88
CA PRO A 200 4.45 -39.46 64.68
C PRO A 200 5.98 -39.46 64.56
N LYS A 201 6.60 -40.62 64.27
CA LYS A 201 8.06 -40.74 64.15
C LYS A 201 8.61 -40.11 62.85
N LYS A 202 7.75 -39.91 61.85
CA LYS A 202 8.08 -39.33 60.54
C LYS A 202 7.75 -37.84 60.42
N LEU A 203 7.34 -37.20 61.52
CA LEU A 203 7.11 -35.75 61.60
C LEU A 203 8.22 -34.90 60.94
N PRO A 204 9.53 -35.14 61.17
CA PRO A 204 10.57 -34.33 60.51
C PRO A 204 10.60 -34.51 58.98
N GLU A 205 10.26 -35.69 58.47
CA GLU A 205 10.21 -35.97 57.02
C GLU A 205 9.01 -35.26 56.36
N TYR A 206 7.88 -35.23 57.06
CA TYR A 206 6.68 -34.51 56.61
C TYR A 206 6.91 -33.00 56.54
N LEU A 207 7.58 -32.43 57.53
CA LEU A 207 7.92 -31.00 57.55
C LEU A 207 8.90 -30.61 56.44
N GLU A 208 9.90 -31.46 56.14
CA GLU A 208 10.83 -31.20 55.03
C GLU A 208 10.14 -31.31 53.66
N THR A 209 9.18 -32.23 53.52
CA THR A 209 8.37 -32.35 52.30
C THR A 209 7.56 -31.07 52.04
N LEU A 210 6.91 -30.53 53.07
CA LEU A 210 6.19 -29.24 52.99
C LEU A 210 7.14 -28.07 52.70
N ALA A 211 8.31 -28.03 53.33
CA ALA A 211 9.34 -27.02 53.03
C ALA A 211 9.82 -27.12 51.58
N GLY A 212 9.94 -28.32 51.02
CA GLY A 212 10.27 -28.54 49.61
C GLY A 212 9.19 -28.04 48.64
N MET A 213 7.91 -28.20 48.98
CA MET A 213 6.79 -27.62 48.22
C MET A 213 6.82 -26.08 48.25
N GLU A 214 7.06 -25.49 49.42
CA GLU A 214 7.16 -24.03 49.59
C GLU A 214 8.35 -23.44 48.82
N ARG A 215 9.54 -24.06 48.89
CA ARG A 215 10.72 -23.63 48.12
C ARG A 215 10.46 -23.65 46.61
N ARG A 216 9.77 -24.69 46.10
CA ARG A 216 9.38 -24.78 44.68
C ARG A 216 8.37 -23.71 44.28
N ALA A 217 7.44 -23.36 45.17
CA ALA A 217 6.49 -22.27 44.93
C ALA A 217 7.20 -20.91 44.89
N LEU A 218 8.13 -20.65 45.82
CA LEU A 218 8.92 -19.40 45.89
C LEU A 218 9.86 -19.20 44.69
N ALA A 219 10.34 -20.29 44.09
CA ALA A 219 11.19 -20.23 42.89
C ALA A 219 10.42 -19.75 41.63
N LEU A 220 9.08 -19.74 41.66
CA LEU A 220 8.27 -19.24 40.55
C LEU A 220 8.26 -17.70 40.57
N LYS A 221 8.64 -17.06 39.45
CA LYS A 221 8.42 -15.62 39.27
C LYS A 221 6.93 -15.36 39.04
N VAL A 222 6.19 -15.11 40.12
CA VAL A 222 4.74 -14.91 40.08
C VAL A 222 4.41 -13.47 39.63
N PRO A 223 3.69 -13.28 38.50
CA PRO A 223 3.20 -11.96 38.10
C PRO A 223 2.08 -11.50 39.06
N LYS A 224 1.92 -10.18 39.26
CA LYS A 224 0.95 -9.57 40.20
C LYS A 224 -0.47 -10.14 40.10
N ARG A 225 -0.91 -10.53 38.89
CA ARG A 225 -2.25 -11.12 38.66
C ARG A 225 -2.44 -12.52 39.25
N ALA A 226 -1.35 -13.28 39.48
CA ALA A 226 -1.38 -14.62 40.09
C ALA A 226 -0.89 -14.62 41.55
N SER A 227 -0.68 -13.44 42.15
CA SER A 227 -0.24 -13.33 43.54
C SER A 227 -1.26 -13.89 44.52
N SER A 228 -2.57 -13.75 44.25
CA SER A 228 -3.62 -14.32 45.11
C SER A 228 -3.49 -15.84 45.22
N ASP A 229 -3.40 -16.53 44.08
CA ASP A 229 -3.25 -18.00 44.02
C ASP A 229 -2.00 -18.49 44.79
N PHE A 230 -0.91 -17.73 44.69
CA PHE A 230 0.33 -18.00 45.42
C PHE A 230 0.17 -17.83 46.94
N TYR A 231 -0.49 -16.76 47.39
CA TYR A 231 -0.72 -16.53 48.82
C TYR A 231 -1.67 -17.57 49.42
N THR A 232 -2.71 -17.98 48.68
CA THR A 232 -3.60 -19.07 49.10
C THR A 232 -2.82 -20.36 49.30
N LEU A 233 -2.01 -20.77 48.31
CA LEU A 233 -1.17 -21.97 48.42
C LEU A 233 -0.25 -21.92 49.64
N ARG A 234 0.40 -20.79 49.89
CA ARG A 234 1.28 -20.62 51.05
C ARG A 234 0.51 -20.71 52.36
N SER A 235 -0.66 -20.08 52.45
CA SER A 235 -1.52 -20.16 53.63
C SER A 235 -1.95 -21.61 53.91
N SER A 236 -2.27 -22.39 52.88
CA SER A 236 -2.59 -23.81 53.03
C SER A 236 -1.38 -24.62 53.52
N ILE A 237 -0.17 -24.36 53.00
CA ILE A 237 1.06 -25.02 53.48
C ILE A 237 1.31 -24.69 54.95
N ASP A 238 1.19 -23.41 55.34
CA ASP A 238 1.38 -22.96 56.71
C ASP A 238 0.31 -23.53 57.66
N TYR A 239 -0.92 -23.69 57.19
CA TYR A 239 -1.99 -24.34 57.94
C TYR A 239 -1.65 -25.82 58.24
N VAL A 240 -1.29 -26.60 57.22
CA VAL A 240 -0.94 -28.03 57.38
C VAL A 240 0.30 -28.18 58.28
N ARG A 241 1.31 -27.32 58.09
CA ARG A 241 2.51 -27.27 58.94
C ARG A 241 2.16 -27.03 60.42
N ASN A 242 1.26 -26.08 60.69
CA ASN A 242 0.84 -25.77 62.04
C ASN A 242 -0.01 -26.89 62.67
N ALA A 243 -0.88 -27.52 61.89
CA ALA A 243 -1.68 -28.67 62.34
C ALA A 243 -0.79 -29.85 62.74
N LEU A 244 0.23 -30.17 61.93
CA LEU A 244 1.24 -31.19 62.23
C LEU A 244 2.03 -30.87 63.51
N ASN A 245 2.46 -29.63 63.70
CA ASN A 245 3.17 -29.21 64.90
C ASN A 245 2.32 -29.24 66.17
N ARG A 246 0.99 -29.06 66.05
CA ARG A 246 0.04 -29.15 67.19
C ARG A 246 -0.40 -30.58 67.49
N GLY A 247 -0.14 -31.53 66.59
CA GLY A 247 -0.60 -32.93 66.70
C GLY A 247 -2.05 -33.15 66.24
N ASP A 248 -2.71 -32.10 65.72
CA ASP A 248 -4.13 -32.06 65.37
C ASP A 248 -4.39 -32.55 63.94
N HIS A 249 -3.81 -33.68 63.55
CA HIS A 249 -3.93 -34.27 62.21
C HIS A 249 -5.38 -34.60 61.80
N GLN A 250 -6.30 -34.77 62.76
CA GLN A 250 -7.73 -35.01 62.49
C GLN A 250 -8.47 -33.78 61.94
N ILE A 251 -7.91 -32.56 62.07
CA ILE A 251 -8.56 -31.32 61.63
C ILE A 251 -8.38 -31.10 60.11
N LEU A 252 -7.35 -31.72 59.51
CA LEU A 252 -6.99 -31.60 58.09
C LEU A 252 -8.14 -32.06 57.14
N GLY A 253 -9.01 -32.97 57.58
CA GLY A 253 -10.09 -33.50 56.74
C GLY A 253 -11.32 -32.60 56.58
N ARG A 254 -11.43 -31.50 57.35
CA ARG A 254 -12.71 -30.77 57.47
C ARG A 254 -12.90 -29.63 56.47
N GLU A 255 -11.82 -29.11 55.89
CA GLU A 255 -11.88 -27.93 55.00
C GLU A 255 -11.73 -28.28 53.51
N SER A 256 -11.30 -29.51 53.18
CA SER A 256 -11.09 -29.96 51.79
C SER A 256 -12.39 -30.28 51.01
N ALA A 257 -13.55 -30.07 51.64
CA ALA A 257 -14.90 -30.33 51.13
C ALA A 257 -15.74 -29.07 50.81
N ILE A 258 -15.15 -27.87 50.86
CA ILE A 258 -15.78 -26.62 50.40
C ILE A 258 -15.07 -26.11 49.15
#